data_AF-A0A383BB04-F1
#
_entry.id   AF-A0A383BB04-F1
#
_cell.length_a   1.000
_cell.length_b   1.000
_cell.length_c   1.000
_cell.angle_alpha   90.00
_cell.angle_beta   90.00
_cell.angle_gamma   90.00
#
_symmetry.space_group_name_H-M   'P 1'
#
loop_
_entity.id
_entity.type
_entity.pdbx_description
1 polymer ?
#
loop_
_entity_poly.entity_id
_entity_poly.type
_entity_poly.pdbx_seq_one_letter_code
_entity_poly.pdbx_strand_id
1 'polypeptide(L)'
;MLRPFADTTLTDIVLKKLATFGENSFFAGYEGEFKRKCDDIGVSFVQRTKKSVSIDEPQIEYLSFLREVNYDYLLIVNGCLPLLKVETITKFLNEVVSNGLNPSSVIIKRSNYFFGKDKLPINFSIDLKNLNSKKVSPIYEFANALY
;
A
#
# COMPACT_ATOMS: atom_id res chain seq x y z
N MET A 1 2.38 13.63 2.25
CA MET A 1 3.40 12.93 1.44
C MET A 1 4.64 13.77 1.13
N LEU A 2 4.53 15.09 0.99
CA LEU A 2 5.65 16.00 0.66
C LEU A 2 6.41 16.60 1.86
N ARG A 3 5.99 16.32 3.10
CA ARG A 3 6.74 16.80 4.28
C ARG A 3 8.11 16.11 4.35
N PRO A 4 9.15 16.77 4.89
CA PRO A 4 10.45 16.14 5.10
C PRO A 4 10.33 14.84 5.90
N PHE A 5 11.04 13.81 5.44
CA PHE A 5 11.19 12.52 6.10
C PHE A 5 12.60 12.00 5.81
N ALA A 6 13.45 12.00 6.85
CA ALA A 6 14.91 11.96 6.67
C ALA A 6 15.35 13.04 5.66
N ASP A 7 16.23 12.72 4.72
CA ASP A 7 16.76 13.65 3.72
C ASP A 7 15.88 13.77 2.45
N THR A 8 14.67 13.19 2.46
CA THR A 8 13.74 13.19 1.32
C THR A 8 12.29 13.44 1.76
N THR A 9 11.32 12.99 0.97
CA THR A 9 9.90 12.88 1.33
C THR A 9 9.40 11.45 1.11
N LEU A 10 8.21 11.11 1.61
CA LEU A 10 7.57 9.83 1.29
C LEU A 10 7.25 9.71 -0.20
N THR A 11 6.91 10.83 -0.85
CA THR A 11 6.74 10.89 -2.31
C THR A 11 8.02 10.49 -3.02
N ASP A 12 9.17 11.03 -2.65
CA ASP A 12 10.45 10.69 -3.30
C ASP A 12 10.78 9.20 -3.14
N ILE A 13 10.48 8.62 -1.98
CA ILE A 13 10.70 7.20 -1.71
C ILE A 13 9.79 6.33 -2.59
N VAL A 14 8.50 6.63 -2.70
CA VAL A 14 7.59 5.83 -3.53
C VAL A 14 7.90 6.01 -5.03
N LEU A 15 8.24 7.21 -5.49
CA LEU A 15 8.61 7.45 -6.88
C LEU A 15 9.89 6.70 -7.27
N LYS A 16 10.90 6.66 -6.39
CA LYS A 16 12.11 5.84 -6.60
C LYS A 16 11.79 4.35 -6.76
N LYS A 17 10.79 3.84 -6.03
CA LYS A 17 10.32 2.45 -6.17
C LYS A 17 9.55 2.26 -7.48
N LEU A 18 8.68 3.18 -7.85
CA LEU A 18 7.94 3.09 -9.12
C LEU A 18 8.88 3.14 -10.32
N ALA A 19 9.90 3.99 -10.28
CA ALA A 19 10.91 4.10 -11.35
C ALA A 19 11.58 2.76 -11.71
N THR A 20 11.67 1.79 -10.77
CA THR A 20 12.24 0.45 -11.06
C THR A 20 11.38 -0.40 -11.99
N PHE A 21 10.11 -0.04 -12.18
CA PHE A 21 9.15 -0.74 -13.05
C PHE A 21 9.00 -0.07 -14.42
N GLY A 22 9.64 1.07 -14.66
CA GLY A 22 9.58 1.80 -15.92
C GLY A 22 8.16 2.10 -16.38
N GLU A 23 7.86 1.81 -17.65
CA GLU A 23 6.56 2.05 -18.29
C GLU A 23 5.40 1.25 -17.66
N ASN A 24 5.70 0.20 -16.89
CA ASN A 24 4.70 -0.58 -16.15
C ASN A 24 4.28 0.06 -14.82
N SER A 25 4.60 1.34 -14.62
CA SER A 25 4.23 2.07 -13.43
C SER A 25 3.90 3.53 -13.73
N PHE A 26 3.08 4.10 -12.85
CA PHE A 26 2.74 5.51 -12.90
C PHE A 26 2.39 6.01 -11.50
N PHE A 27 2.40 7.33 -11.32
CA PHE A 27 1.91 8.00 -10.12
C PHE A 27 0.70 8.85 -10.47
N ALA A 28 -0.44 8.60 -9.82
CA ALA A 28 -1.67 9.37 -10.03
C ALA A 28 -1.88 10.39 -8.90
N GLY A 29 -1.85 11.69 -9.21
CA GLY A 29 -1.95 12.77 -8.24
C GLY A 29 -2.66 14.01 -8.79
N TYR A 30 -2.96 14.99 -7.93
CA TYR A 30 -3.59 16.25 -8.35
C TYR A 30 -2.60 17.41 -8.42
N GLU A 31 -1.77 17.56 -7.40
CA GLU A 31 -0.88 18.69 -7.20
C GLU A 31 0.27 18.70 -8.22
N GLY A 32 0.57 19.88 -8.78
CA GLY A 32 1.63 20.04 -9.78
C GLY A 32 3.03 19.67 -9.26
N GLU A 33 3.26 19.76 -7.95
CA GLU A 33 4.51 19.32 -7.33
C GLU A 33 4.74 17.82 -7.47
N PHE A 34 3.68 17.00 -7.49
CA PHE A 34 3.82 15.58 -7.78
C PHE A 34 4.24 15.33 -9.21
N LYS A 35 3.63 16.05 -10.17
CA LYS A 35 4.02 15.97 -11.58
C LYS A 35 5.49 16.31 -11.77
N ARG A 36 5.95 17.43 -11.20
CA ARG A 36 7.35 17.86 -11.27
C ARG A 36 8.32 16.79 -10.78
N LYS A 37 8.04 16.19 -9.61
CA LYS A 37 8.88 15.12 -9.05
C LYS A 37 8.87 13.84 -9.90
N CYS A 38 7.75 13.54 -10.56
CA CYS A 38 7.66 12.41 -11.49
C CYS A 38 8.50 12.66 -12.74
N ASP A 39 8.42 13.86 -13.31
CA ASP A 39 9.21 14.29 -14.46
C ASP A 39 10.72 14.22 -14.14
N ASP A 40 11.15 14.67 -12.95
CA ASP A 40 12.55 14.67 -12.50
C ASP A 40 13.18 13.26 -12.42
N ILE A 41 12.38 12.22 -12.20
CA ILE A 41 12.85 10.83 -12.04
C ILE A 41 12.40 9.89 -13.18
N GLY A 42 11.66 10.41 -14.15
CA GLY A 42 11.18 9.63 -15.31
C GLY A 42 10.05 8.64 -14.97
N VAL A 43 9.19 8.95 -14.01
CA VAL A 43 7.97 8.18 -13.72
C VAL A 43 6.77 8.82 -14.43
N SER A 44 5.94 8.02 -15.09
CA SER A 44 4.72 8.51 -15.72
C SER A 44 3.76 9.12 -14.69
N PHE A 45 3.26 10.34 -14.97
CA PHE A 45 2.29 11.01 -14.10
C PHE A 45 0.90 10.99 -14.72
N VAL A 46 -0.09 10.55 -13.96
CA VAL A 46 -1.51 10.59 -14.35
C VAL A 46 -2.22 11.68 -13.55
N GLN A 47 -2.72 12.69 -14.26
CA GLN A 47 -3.41 13.81 -13.63
C GLN A 47 -4.79 13.37 -13.12
N ARG A 48 -4.98 13.43 -11.80
CA ARG A 48 -6.29 13.27 -11.17
C ARG A 48 -7.03 14.59 -11.13
N THR A 49 -8.36 14.55 -11.01
CA THR A 49 -9.16 15.74 -10.75
C THR A 49 -9.16 16.09 -9.26
N LYS A 50 -9.43 17.36 -8.93
CA LYS A 50 -9.58 17.80 -7.53
C LYS A 50 -10.63 16.97 -6.79
N LYS A 51 -11.75 16.66 -7.48
CA LYS A 51 -12.83 15.85 -6.92
C LYS A 51 -12.36 14.44 -6.59
N SER A 52 -11.66 13.77 -7.52
CA SER A 52 -11.12 12.41 -7.32
C SER A 52 -10.21 12.30 -6.10
N VAL A 53 -9.43 13.34 -5.76
CA VAL A 53 -8.53 13.32 -4.59
C VAL A 53 -9.17 13.79 -3.28
N SER A 54 -10.41 14.30 -3.31
CA SER A 54 -11.07 14.92 -2.15
C SER A 54 -12.24 14.10 -1.60
N ILE A 55 -12.47 12.90 -2.11
CA ILE A 55 -13.59 12.03 -1.74
C ILE A 55 -13.06 10.63 -1.36
N ASP A 56 -13.80 9.95 -0.50
CA ASP A 56 -13.55 8.53 -0.15
C ASP A 56 -14.51 7.58 -0.89
N GLU A 57 -15.61 8.12 -1.44
CA GLU A 57 -16.63 7.36 -2.16
C GLU A 57 -17.35 8.24 -3.21
N PRO A 58 -17.90 7.64 -4.28
CA PRO A 58 -17.84 6.22 -4.65
C PRO A 58 -16.48 5.82 -5.26
N GLN A 59 -16.12 4.54 -5.18
CA GLN A 59 -14.84 4.02 -5.68
C GLN A 59 -14.56 4.34 -7.15
N ILE A 60 -15.59 4.25 -8.00
CA ILE A 60 -15.52 4.57 -9.43
C ILE A 60 -15.00 5.99 -9.66
N GLU A 61 -15.30 6.92 -8.75
CA GLU A 61 -14.94 8.32 -8.93
C GLU A 61 -13.51 8.62 -8.52
N TYR A 62 -13.05 8.13 -7.36
CA TYR A 62 -11.65 8.35 -6.98
C TYR A 62 -10.68 7.53 -7.84
N LEU A 63 -11.11 6.39 -8.42
CA LEU A 63 -10.35 5.60 -9.40
C LEU A 63 -10.59 6.00 -10.87
N SER A 64 -11.29 7.10 -11.14
CA SER A 64 -11.62 7.53 -12.51
C SER A 64 -10.40 7.75 -13.43
N PHE A 65 -9.23 8.03 -12.86
CA PHE A 65 -7.97 8.17 -13.59
C PHE A 65 -7.53 6.89 -14.32
N LEU A 66 -8.08 5.73 -13.95
CA LEU A 66 -7.78 4.46 -14.61
C LEU A 66 -8.24 4.43 -16.07
N ARG A 67 -9.13 5.33 -16.48
CA ARG A 67 -9.56 5.47 -17.89
C ARG A 67 -8.46 5.97 -18.82
N GLU A 68 -7.42 6.60 -18.25
CA GLU A 68 -6.31 7.21 -18.98
C GLU A 68 -5.11 6.27 -19.14
N VAL A 69 -5.20 5.04 -18.61
CA VAL A 69 -4.11 4.05 -18.64
C VAL A 69 -4.60 2.73 -19.20
N ASN A 70 -3.68 1.96 -19.80
CA ASN A 70 -3.99 0.67 -20.41
C ASN A 70 -3.07 -0.41 -19.84
N TYR A 71 -3.56 -1.11 -18.82
CA TYR A 71 -2.85 -2.21 -18.14
C TYR A 71 -3.80 -3.38 -17.91
N ASP A 72 -3.28 -4.61 -17.98
CA ASP A 72 -4.05 -5.84 -17.72
C ASP A 72 -4.30 -6.07 -16.22
N TYR A 73 -3.36 -5.65 -15.39
CA TYR A 73 -3.41 -5.76 -13.92
C TYR A 73 -3.11 -4.40 -13.30
N LEU A 74 -3.88 -4.05 -12.26
CA LEU A 74 -3.62 -2.87 -11.44
C LEU A 74 -3.15 -3.34 -10.06
N LEU A 75 -1.99 -2.85 -9.63
CA LEU A 75 -1.50 -3.01 -8.27
C LEU A 75 -1.38 -1.63 -7.61
N ILE A 76 -2.18 -1.37 -6.58
CA ILE A 76 -2.08 -0.14 -5.80
C ILE A 76 -1.07 -0.36 -4.68
N VAL A 77 0.06 0.35 -4.76
CA VAL A 77 1.09 0.33 -3.72
C VAL A 77 0.86 1.47 -2.74
N ASN A 78 0.77 1.17 -1.44
CA ASN A 78 0.63 2.20 -0.41
C ASN A 78 1.92 3.03 -0.28
N GLY A 79 1.89 4.26 -0.77
CA GLY A 79 3.01 5.20 -0.69
C GLY A 79 3.43 5.59 0.73
N CYS A 80 2.56 5.41 1.73
CA CYS A 80 2.86 5.71 3.14
C CYS A 80 3.72 4.63 3.82
N LEU A 81 4.11 3.56 3.12
CA LEU A 81 4.98 2.50 3.63
C LEU A 81 6.41 2.63 3.09
N PRO A 82 7.24 3.53 3.65
CA PRO A 82 8.59 3.79 3.13
C PRO A 82 9.49 2.55 3.18
N LEU A 83 9.24 1.63 4.12
CA LEU A 83 10.01 0.40 4.31
C LEU A 83 9.54 -0.79 3.46
N LEU A 84 8.43 -0.66 2.72
CA LEU A 84 7.98 -1.70 1.79
C LEU A 84 9.00 -1.83 0.66
N LYS A 85 9.57 -3.02 0.48
CA LYS A 85 10.67 -3.24 -0.46
C LYS A 85 10.17 -3.50 -1.88
N VAL A 86 10.96 -3.10 -2.89
CA VAL A 86 10.66 -3.36 -4.31
C VAL A 86 10.54 -4.87 -4.54
N GLU A 87 11.42 -5.67 -3.94
CA GLU A 87 11.40 -7.13 -4.09
C GLU A 87 10.09 -7.75 -3.57
N THR A 88 9.48 -7.16 -2.54
CA THR A 88 8.17 -7.59 -2.03
C THR A 88 7.05 -7.27 -3.02
N ILE A 89 7.08 -6.07 -3.62
CA ILE A 89 6.12 -5.65 -4.64
C ILE A 89 6.21 -6.58 -5.86
N THR A 90 7.42 -6.81 -6.37
CA THR A 90 7.67 -7.70 -7.52
C THR A 90 7.24 -9.13 -7.24
N LYS A 91 7.59 -9.68 -6.06
CA LYS A 91 7.18 -11.04 -5.69
C LYS A 91 5.67 -11.19 -5.66
N PHE A 92 4.96 -10.23 -5.04
CA PHE A 92 3.51 -10.25 -4.97
C PHE A 92 2.88 -10.20 -6.37
N LEU A 93 3.31 -9.26 -7.22
CA LEU A 93 2.77 -9.12 -8.57
C LEU A 93 2.99 -10.40 -9.40
N ASN A 94 4.18 -10.99 -9.33
CA ASN A 94 4.49 -12.24 -10.03
C ASN A 94 3.60 -13.40 -9.54
N GLU A 95 3.35 -13.51 -8.24
CA GLU A 95 2.52 -14.56 -7.66
C GLU A 95 1.05 -14.42 -8.07
N VAL A 96 0.53 -13.20 -8.09
CA VAL A 96 -0.82 -12.88 -8.56
C VAL A 96 -1.00 -13.23 -10.03
N VAL A 97 -0.11 -12.71 -10.89
CA VAL A 97 -0.19 -12.90 -12.35
C VAL A 97 0.02 -14.36 -12.73
N SER A 98 1.02 -15.04 -12.15
CA SER A 98 1.38 -16.42 -12.53
C SER A 98 0.33 -17.44 -12.12
N ASN A 99 -0.46 -17.15 -11.07
CA ASN A 99 -1.52 -18.02 -10.58
C ASN A 99 -2.92 -17.56 -10.99
N GLY A 100 -3.05 -16.48 -11.77
CA GLY A 100 -4.34 -15.93 -12.21
C GLY A 100 -5.25 -15.50 -11.05
N LEU A 101 -4.68 -15.05 -9.94
CA LEU A 101 -5.44 -14.66 -8.75
C LEU A 101 -5.99 -13.24 -8.96
N ASN A 102 -7.28 -13.00 -8.75
CA ASN A 102 -7.86 -11.65 -8.79
C ASN A 102 -9.19 -11.61 -8.02
N PRO A 103 -9.45 -10.60 -7.15
CA PRO A 103 -8.54 -9.62 -6.53
C PRO A 103 -7.69 -10.23 -5.40
N SER A 104 -6.54 -9.63 -5.04
CA SER A 104 -5.63 -10.14 -4.00
C SER A 104 -4.96 -9.04 -3.18
N SER A 105 -4.57 -9.35 -1.94
CA SER A 105 -3.82 -8.44 -1.08
C SER A 105 -2.94 -9.21 -0.10
N VAL A 106 -2.06 -8.50 0.61
CA VAL A 106 -1.16 -9.08 1.61
C VAL A 106 -1.70 -8.96 3.03
N ILE A 107 -1.47 -9.99 3.83
CA ILE A 107 -1.77 -10.05 5.27
C ILE A 107 -0.47 -10.15 6.07
N ILE A 108 -0.47 -9.60 7.28
CA ILE A 108 0.65 -9.67 8.23
C ILE A 108 0.23 -10.53 9.42
N LYS A 109 1.11 -11.44 9.80
CA LYS A 109 0.98 -12.22 11.04
C LYS A 109 1.39 -11.37 12.24
N ARG A 110 0.47 -11.13 13.17
CA ARG A 110 0.71 -10.42 14.44
C ARG A 110 0.65 -11.38 15.62
N SER A 111 1.75 -11.43 16.36
CA SER A 111 1.84 -12.15 17.63
C SER A 111 1.85 -11.14 18.77
N ASN A 112 0.66 -10.67 19.16
CA ASN A 112 0.47 -9.71 20.24
C ASN A 112 -0.80 -10.03 21.02
N TYR A 113 -1.02 -9.38 22.16
CA TYR A 113 -2.22 -9.53 22.98
C TYR A 113 -3.36 -8.69 22.39
N PHE A 114 -4.43 -9.34 21.95
CA PHE A 114 -5.61 -8.66 21.42
C PHE A 114 -6.81 -8.90 22.33
N PHE A 115 -7.60 -7.85 22.54
CA PHE A 115 -8.81 -7.87 23.36
C PHE A 115 -10.02 -7.47 22.53
N GLY A 116 -11.17 -8.07 22.83
CA GLY A 116 -12.46 -7.69 22.27
C GLY A 116 -12.96 -6.37 22.87
N LYS A 117 -14.06 -5.84 22.30
CA LYS A 117 -14.74 -4.65 22.84
C LYS A 117 -15.31 -4.89 24.26
N ASP A 118 -15.59 -6.15 24.57
CA ASP A 118 -15.98 -6.65 25.89
C ASP A 118 -14.81 -6.75 26.89
N LYS A 119 -13.59 -6.40 26.45
CA LYS A 119 -12.34 -6.49 27.23
C LYS A 119 -11.90 -7.92 27.53
N LEU A 120 -12.42 -8.92 26.80
CA LEU A 120 -11.98 -10.30 26.92
C LEU A 120 -10.81 -10.62 25.96
N PRO A 121 -9.88 -11.53 26.34
CA PRO A 121 -8.81 -11.98 25.45
C PRO A 121 -9.34 -12.62 24.16
N ILE A 122 -8.80 -12.23 23.00
CA ILE A 122 -9.14 -12.83 21.71
C ILE A 122 -8.26 -14.04 21.41
N ASN A 123 -6.96 -13.94 21.69
CA ASN A 123 -5.97 -14.88 21.16
C ASN A 123 -5.00 -15.45 22.22
N PHE A 124 -5.36 -15.36 23.49
CA PHE A 124 -4.59 -15.91 24.59
C PHE A 124 -5.52 -16.25 25.77
N SER A 125 -5.06 -17.11 26.68
CA SER A 125 -5.82 -17.44 27.89
C SER A 125 -5.69 -16.34 28.94
N ILE A 126 -6.77 -16.05 29.69
CA ILE A 126 -6.71 -15.15 30.85
C ILE A 126 -5.80 -15.69 31.97
N ASP A 127 -5.61 -17.02 32.01
CA ASP A 127 -4.76 -17.71 33.00
C ASP A 127 -3.27 -17.69 32.62
N LEU A 128 -2.89 -16.92 31.59
CA LEU A 128 -1.50 -16.84 31.15
C LEU A 128 -0.64 -16.23 32.27
N LYS A 129 0.18 -17.07 32.90
CA LYS A 129 0.99 -16.68 34.08
C LYS A 129 2.16 -15.74 33.79
N ASN A 130 2.44 -15.44 32.52
CA ASN A 130 3.51 -14.52 32.13
C ASN A 130 3.20 -13.77 30.84
N LEU A 131 3.67 -12.52 30.76
CA LEU A 131 3.57 -11.67 29.56
C LEU A 131 4.64 -12.08 28.54
N ASN A 132 4.41 -13.20 27.87
CA ASN A 132 5.22 -13.68 26.75
C ASN A 132 4.38 -13.83 25.46
N SER A 133 4.62 -12.93 24.48
CA SER A 133 3.95 -12.94 23.18
C SER A 133 4.24 -14.19 22.33
N LYS A 134 5.16 -15.07 22.73
CA LYS A 134 5.35 -16.39 22.10
C LYS A 134 4.23 -17.39 22.45
N LYS A 135 3.46 -17.11 23.50
CA LYS A 135 2.38 -17.99 23.99
C LYS A 135 0.99 -17.56 23.51
N VAL A 136 0.89 -16.48 22.73
CA VAL A 136 -0.39 -16.04 22.15
C VAL A 136 -0.55 -16.65 20.77
N SER A 137 -1.77 -17.00 20.40
CA SER A 137 -2.09 -17.43 19.05
C SER A 137 -1.98 -16.25 18.09
N PRO A 138 -1.31 -16.38 16.93
CA PRO A 138 -1.16 -15.26 16.01
C PRO A 138 -2.49 -14.89 15.36
N ILE A 139 -2.72 -13.60 15.15
CA ILE A 139 -3.81 -13.09 14.31
C ILE A 139 -3.22 -12.61 12.99
N TYR A 140 -3.93 -12.82 11.89
CA TYR A 140 -3.58 -12.23 10.60
C TYR A 140 -4.38 -10.95 10.41
N GLU A 141 -3.68 -9.85 10.15
CA GLU A 141 -4.29 -8.57 9.84
C GLU A 141 -4.02 -8.18 8.39
N PHE A 142 -4.93 -7.40 7.82
CA PHE A 142 -4.74 -6.83 6.51
C PHE A 142 -3.56 -5.84 6.53
N ALA A 143 -2.58 -6.02 5.65
CA ALA A 143 -1.34 -5.26 5.71
C ALA A 143 -1.47 -3.79 5.29
N ASN A 144 -2.55 -3.46 4.56
CA ASN A 144 -2.75 -2.16 3.94
C ASN A 144 -1.56 -1.70 3.08
N ALA A 145 -0.93 -2.64 2.37
CA ALA A 145 0.30 -2.40 1.63
C ALA A 145 0.15 -2.49 0.11
N LEU A 146 -0.58 -3.51 -0.36
CA LEU A 146 -0.74 -3.88 -1.77
C LEU A 146 -2.21 -4.25 -1.98
N TYR A 147 -2.85 -3.69 -3.01
CA TYR A 147 -4.26 -3.91 -3.34
C TYR A 147 -4.45 -4.14 -4.82
#